data_AF-A0A392SBT1-F1
#
_entry.id   AF-A0A392SBT1-F1
#
_cell.length_a   1.000
_cell.length_b   1.000
_cell.length_c   1.000
_cell.angle_alpha   90.00
_cell.angle_beta   90.00
_cell.angle_gamma   90.00
#
_symmetry.space_group_name_H-M   'P 1'
#
loop_
_entity.id
_entity.type
_entity.pdbx_description
1 polymer ?
#
loop_
_entity_poly.entity_id
_entity_poly.type
_entity_poly.pdbx_seq_one_letter_code
_entity_poly.pdbx_strand_id
1 'polypeptide(L)'
;MDSKNTICPFQEGFYECDRSSELVGPRKGIKDDDEKEDHTYNHVFEPGSILVEYARTEACRSAAHCLHRRFFDGRMVTVQYIPLSLYRA
;
A
#
# COMPACT_ATOMS: atom_id res chain seq x y z
N MET A 1 5.61 -44.42 8.91
CA MET A 1 5.32 -43.30 7.97
C MET A 1 4.60 -42.27 8.80
N ASP A 2 5.38 -41.51 9.54
CA ASP A 2 4.89 -40.67 10.63
C ASP A 2 5.00 -39.23 10.15
N SER A 3 3.88 -38.71 9.64
CA SER A 3 3.77 -37.32 9.21
C SER A 3 3.83 -36.43 10.44
N LYS A 4 5.01 -35.85 10.69
CA LYS A 4 5.19 -34.76 11.65
C LYS A 4 4.43 -33.55 11.13
N ASN A 5 3.31 -33.26 11.78
CA ASN A 5 2.56 -32.01 11.62
C ASN A 5 3.44 -30.85 12.12
N THR A 6 4.13 -30.18 11.21
CA THR A 6 4.85 -28.94 11.49
C THR A 6 3.81 -27.84 11.66
N ILE A 7 3.36 -27.66 12.90
CA ILE A 7 2.68 -26.44 13.34
C ILE A 7 3.69 -25.32 13.18
N CYS A 8 3.52 -24.50 12.15
CA CYS A 8 4.28 -23.27 12.00
C CYS A 8 3.93 -22.38 13.20
N PRO A 9 4.90 -22.03 14.07
CA PRO A 9 4.61 -21.10 15.14
C PRO A 9 4.25 -19.76 14.50
N PHE A 10 3.08 -19.25 14.85
CA PHE A 10 2.66 -17.87 14.57
C PHE A 10 3.70 -16.95 15.22
N GLN A 11 4.64 -16.46 14.42
CA GLN A 11 5.55 -15.40 14.83
C GLN A 11 4.81 -14.09 14.71
N GLU A 12 4.29 -13.66 15.86
CA GLU A 12 4.01 -12.27 16.17
C GLU A 12 5.35 -11.53 16.22
N GLY A 13 5.47 -10.45 15.46
CA GLY A 13 6.75 -9.86 15.05
C GLY A 13 6.97 -10.20 13.57
N PHE A 14 7.12 -9.26 12.66
CA PHE A 14 7.89 -8.02 12.67
C PHE A 14 7.26 -7.16 11.53
N TYR A 15 7.48 -5.87 11.33
CA TYR A 15 8.61 -4.98 11.59
C TYR A 15 8.03 -3.57 11.52
N GLU A 16 8.32 -2.76 12.53
CA GLU A 16 8.17 -1.31 12.53
C GLU A 16 8.84 -0.76 11.26
N CYS A 17 8.05 -0.15 10.37
CA CYS A 17 8.62 0.49 9.19
C CYS A 17 9.17 1.84 9.65
N ASP A 18 10.48 1.90 9.86
CA ASP A 18 11.21 3.09 10.28
C ASP A 18 10.79 4.31 9.47
N ARG A 19 10.22 5.25 10.21
CA ARG A 19 9.85 6.59 9.78
C ARG A 19 11.10 7.37 9.38
N SER A 20 11.48 7.30 8.10
CA SER A 20 12.41 8.24 7.47
C SER A 20 12.24 8.27 5.96
N SER A 21 11.11 8.78 5.48
CA SER A 21 11.04 9.36 4.13
C SER A 21 11.02 10.87 4.28
N GLU A 22 12.20 11.46 4.21
CA GLU A 22 12.41 12.90 4.04
C GLU A 22 11.71 13.32 2.74
N LEU A 23 10.53 13.93 2.86
CA LEU A 23 9.81 14.52 1.72
C LEU A 23 10.37 15.92 1.46
N VAL A 24 11.43 16.02 0.67
CA VAL A 24 11.86 17.30 0.08
C VAL A 24 12.16 17.11 -1.41
N GLY A 25 11.22 17.55 -2.24
CA GLY A 25 11.46 17.93 -3.63
C GLY A 25 11.21 19.43 -3.81
N PRO A 26 12.05 20.20 -4.53
CA PRO A 26 11.89 21.64 -4.64
C PRO A 26 10.68 22.01 -5.51
N ARG A 27 9.91 22.99 -5.03
CA ARG A 27 8.78 23.62 -5.73
C ARG A 27 9.26 24.31 -7.01
N LYS A 28 8.72 23.93 -8.17
CA LYS A 28 8.78 24.74 -9.39
C LYS A 28 7.44 25.44 -9.59
N GLY A 29 7.40 26.73 -9.26
CA GLY A 29 6.22 27.57 -9.45
C GLY A 29 6.07 28.03 -10.89
N ILE A 30 4.84 27.96 -11.39
CA ILE A 30 4.26 28.87 -12.39
C ILE A 30 2.81 29.08 -11.94
N LYS A 31 2.39 30.35 -11.87
CA LYS A 31 1.04 30.79 -11.51
C LYS A 31 0.16 30.73 -12.77
N ASP A 32 -1.12 30.40 -12.62
CA ASP A 32 -2.27 31.28 -12.95
C ASP A 32 -3.60 30.50 -13.06
N ASP A 33 -4.63 31.14 -12.50
CA ASP A 33 -6.10 31.01 -12.59
C ASP A 33 -6.89 29.72 -12.24
N ASP A 34 -7.52 29.81 -11.06
CA ASP A 34 -8.98 29.76 -10.84
C ASP A 34 -9.76 28.47 -11.16
N GLU A 35 -9.47 27.37 -10.47
CA GLU A 35 -10.50 26.46 -9.92
C GLU A 35 -10.02 25.95 -8.56
N LYS A 36 -10.73 26.27 -7.49
CA LYS A 36 -10.49 25.72 -6.14
C LYS A 36 -10.99 24.28 -6.08
N GLU A 37 -10.41 23.39 -6.87
CA GLU A 37 -10.54 21.96 -6.60
C GLU A 37 -9.64 21.64 -5.39
N ASP A 38 -10.25 21.14 -4.32
CA ASP A 38 -9.57 20.73 -3.10
C ASP A 38 -8.69 19.48 -3.39
N HIS A 39 -7.55 19.72 -4.06
CA HIS A 39 -6.60 18.69 -4.46
C HIS A 39 -5.79 18.11 -3.30
N THR A 40 -6.17 18.38 -2.05
CA THR A 40 -5.40 17.95 -0.88
C THR A 40 -5.44 16.42 -0.69
N TYR A 41 -6.50 15.76 -1.19
CA TYR A 41 -6.64 14.30 -1.17
C TYR A 41 -6.07 13.59 -2.42
N ASN A 42 -5.80 14.33 -3.50
CA ASN A 42 -5.44 13.78 -4.81
C ASN A 42 -3.95 13.37 -4.94
N HIS A 43 -3.18 13.39 -3.86
CA HIS A 43 -1.74 13.09 -3.90
C HIS A 43 -1.28 11.94 -3.00
N VAL A 44 -2.18 11.26 -2.29
CA VAL A 44 -1.79 10.15 -1.40
C VAL A 44 -1.53 8.87 -2.18
N PHE A 45 -2.29 8.65 -3.28
CA PHE A 45 -2.18 7.45 -4.11
C PHE A 45 -1.89 7.83 -5.56
N GLU A 46 -1.05 7.04 -6.23
CA GLU A 46 -0.81 7.23 -7.65
C GLU A 46 -2.09 6.94 -8.45
N PRO A 47 -2.37 7.69 -9.54
CA PRO A 47 -3.50 7.42 -10.41
C PRO A 47 -3.53 5.95 -10.87
N GLY A 48 -4.68 5.31 -10.76
CA GLY A 48 -4.84 3.88 -11.07
C GLY A 48 -4.55 2.92 -9.91
N SER A 49 -4.26 3.44 -8.71
CA SER A 49 -4.21 2.64 -7.48
C SER A 49 -5.58 2.08 -7.12
N ILE A 50 -5.62 0.82 -6.67
CA ILE A 50 -6.84 0.14 -6.21
C ILE A 50 -6.68 -0.18 -4.72
N LEU A 51 -7.63 0.30 -3.91
CA LEU A 51 -7.69 0.02 -2.47
C LEU A 51 -8.59 -1.18 -2.21
N VAL A 52 -8.11 -2.13 -1.42
CA VAL A 52 -8.86 -3.33 -1.04
C VAL A 52 -8.74 -3.53 0.48
N GLU A 53 -9.86 -3.38 1.18
CA GLU A 53 -9.96 -3.67 2.62
C GLU A 53 -10.34 -5.14 2.83
N TYR A 54 -9.60 -5.83 3.69
CA TYR A 54 -9.88 -7.21 4.07
C TYR A 54 -10.34 -7.26 5.52
N ALA A 55 -11.37 -8.06 5.80
CA ALA A 55 -11.82 -8.29 7.18
C ALA A 55 -10.78 -8.99 8.06
N ARG A 56 -9.84 -9.73 7.45
CA ARG A 56 -8.79 -10.50 8.13
C ARG A 56 -7.42 -10.14 7.58
N THR A 57 -6.47 -9.90 8.47
CA THR A 57 -5.08 -9.56 8.14
C THR A 57 -4.40 -10.68 7.35
N GLU A 58 -4.73 -11.94 7.64
CA GLU A 58 -4.16 -13.11 6.96
C GLU A 58 -4.57 -13.13 5.48
N ALA A 59 -5.84 -12.80 5.18
CA ALA A 59 -6.33 -12.73 3.82
C ALA A 59 -5.65 -11.60 3.04
N CYS A 60 -5.44 -10.45 3.68
CA CYS A 60 -4.69 -9.32 3.11
C CYS A 60 -3.25 -9.74 2.76
N ARG A 61 -2.56 -10.40 3.69
CA ARG A 61 -1.18 -10.87 3.48
C ARG A 61 -1.08 -11.92 2.37
N SER A 62 -2.01 -12.87 2.33
CA SER A 62 -2.07 -13.87 1.26
C SER A 62 -2.30 -13.21 -0.11
N ALA A 63 -3.24 -12.27 -0.20
CA ALA A 63 -3.50 -11.55 -1.44
C ALA A 63 -2.30 -10.70 -1.88
N ALA A 64 -1.68 -9.97 -0.95
CA ALA A 64 -0.49 -9.17 -1.23
C ALA A 64 0.65 -10.05 -1.76
N HIS A 65 0.89 -11.20 -1.14
CA HIS A 65 1.89 -12.15 -1.60
C HIS A 65 1.58 -12.69 -3.00
N CYS A 66 0.31 -13.00 -3.30
CA CYS A 66 -0.08 -13.51 -4.61
C CYS A 66 -0.01 -12.46 -5.72
N LEU A 67 -0.33 -11.19 -5.42
CA LEU A 67 -0.42 -10.12 -6.40
C LEU A 67 0.92 -9.42 -6.64
N HIS A 68 1.80 -9.38 -5.64
CA HIS A 68 3.07 -8.68 -5.76
C HIS A 68 3.89 -9.22 -6.94
N ARG A 69 4.33 -8.30 -7.82
CA ARG A 69 5.12 -8.57 -9.03
C ARG A 69 4.44 -9.45 -10.08
N ARG A 70 3.12 -9.69 -9.99
CA ARG A 70 2.40 -10.29 -11.11
C ARG A 70 2.25 -9.29 -12.24
N PHE A 71 2.28 -9.79 -13.47
CA PHE A 71 1.93 -8.99 -14.63
C PHE A 71 0.42 -9.03 -14.86
N PHE A 72 -0.17 -7.86 -15.06
CA PHE A 72 -1.55 -7.68 -15.47
C PHE A 72 -1.58 -6.59 -16.54
N ASP A 73 -2.17 -6.88 -17.70
CA ASP A 73 -2.29 -5.92 -18.79
C ASP A 73 -0.94 -5.26 -19.18
N GLY A 74 0.11 -6.09 -19.27
CA GLY A 74 1.48 -5.64 -19.58
C GLY A 74 2.17 -4.82 -18.48
N ARG A 75 1.52 -4.59 -17.34
CA ARG A 75 2.06 -3.81 -16.22
C ARG A 75 2.37 -4.70 -15.02
N MET A 76 3.45 -4.39 -14.31
CA MET A 76 3.80 -5.07 -13.07
C MET A 76 2.95 -4.53 -11.92
N VAL A 77 2.27 -5.42 -11.20
CA VAL A 77 1.48 -5.08 -10.01
C VAL A 77 2.42 -4.88 -8.82
N THR A 78 2.37 -3.70 -8.23
CA THR A 78 2.97 -3.39 -6.93
C THR A 78 1.88 -3.46 -5.85
N VAL A 79 2.29 -3.76 -4.62
CA VAL A 79 1.36 -3.86 -3.48
C VAL A 79 1.97 -3.11 -2.31
N GLN A 80 1.17 -2.32 -1.62
CA GLN A 80 1.53 -1.58 -0.42
C GLN A 80 0.44 -1.75 0.64
N TYR A 81 0.85 -1.87 1.91
CA TYR A 81 -0.08 -1.80 3.03
C TYR A 81 -0.27 -0.34 3.44
N ILE A 82 -1.52 0.07 3.62
CA ILE A 82 -1.88 1.46 3.87
C ILE A 82 -2.61 1.54 5.23
N PRO A 83 -2.27 2.51 6.09
CA PRO A 83 -3.04 2.79 7.30
C PRO A 83 -4.50 3.16 7.01
N LEU A 84 -5.41 2.69 7.87
CA LEU A 84 -6.85 2.98 7.79
C LEU A 84 -7.16 4.49 7.71
N SER A 85 -6.37 5.30 8.42
CA SER A 85 -6.53 6.75 8.47
C SER A 85 -6.29 7.45 7.14
N LEU A 86 -5.52 6.85 6.22
CA LEU A 86 -5.18 7.50 4.95
C LEU A 86 -6.27 7.40 3.89
N TYR A 87 -7.21 6.46 4.01
CA TYR A 87 -8.30 6.31 3.03
C TYR A 87 -9.71 6.50 3.62
N ARG A 88 -9.85 6.66 4.94
CA ARG A 88 -11.12 7.02 5.61
C ARG A 88 -11.20 8.50 6.02
N ALA A 89 -10.31 9.34 5.49
CA ALA A 89 -10.27 10.77 5.77
C ALA A 89 -11.50 11.52 5.21
#